data_AF-A0ABD2NUV0-F1
#
_entry.id   AF-A0ABD2NUV0-F1
#
_cell.length_a   1.000
_cell.length_b   1.000
_cell.length_c   1.000
_cell.angle_alpha   90.00
_cell.angle_beta   90.00
_cell.angle_gamma   90.00
#
_symmetry.space_group_name_H-M   'P 1'
#
loop_
_entity.id
_entity.type
_entity.pdbx_description
1 polymer ?
#
loop_
_entity_poly.entity_id
_entity_poly.type
_entity_poly.pdbx_seq_one_letter_code
_entity_poly.pdbx_strand_id
1 'polypeptide(L)'
;MSREAQVVDVLRSFQRDDLAIRTLEENIQDFSKVLSSRTYRSYSKFIPYISSFWYYYVTSGNNLQTLGEEYSNIIRLSDNAIPNKLTQVLWLSLYIGGEPLLNRLISYIETQVKTSGELREEARLFLMKIFSFWHSYNSSLKTIHRALFYISGKYFSVSHRITE
;
A
#
# COMPACT_ATOMS: atom_id res chain seq x y z
N MET A 1 -24.78 -19.62 0.82
CA MET A 1 -24.50 -19.06 2.16
C MET A 1 -23.09 -18.52 2.14
N SER A 2 -22.89 -17.21 2.01
CA SER A 2 -21.58 -16.61 2.22
C SER A 2 -21.27 -16.68 3.71
N ARG A 3 -20.15 -17.32 4.06
CA ARG A 3 -19.65 -17.35 5.43
C ARG A 3 -18.99 -16.00 5.72
N GLU A 4 -19.22 -15.45 6.91
CA GLU A 4 -18.53 -14.23 7.34
C GLU A 4 -17.02 -14.50 7.37
N ALA A 5 -16.25 -13.65 6.69
CA ALA A 5 -14.83 -13.87 6.49
C ALA A 5 -14.08 -13.80 7.83
N GLN A 6 -13.32 -14.85 8.16
CA GLN A 6 -12.48 -14.84 9.36
C GLN A 6 -11.16 -14.11 9.07
N VAL A 7 -10.52 -13.60 10.13
CA VAL A 7 -9.21 -12.94 10.05
C VAL A 7 -8.17 -13.77 9.28
N VAL A 8 -8.21 -15.09 9.47
CA VAL A 8 -7.34 -16.05 8.78
C VAL A 8 -7.61 -16.10 7.28
N ASP A 9 -8.87 -16.01 6.86
CA ASP A 9 -9.25 -16.05 5.45
C ASP A 9 -8.80 -14.76 4.74
N VAL A 10 -8.99 -13.60 5.39
CA VAL A 10 -8.49 -12.30 4.90
C VAL A 10 -6.96 -12.31 4.79
N LEU A 11 -6.28 -12.88 5.77
CA LEU A 11 -4.82 -13.01 5.73
C LEU A 11 -4.36 -13.90 4.57
N ARG A 12 -5.02 -15.05 4.36
CA ARG A 12 -4.71 -15.97 3.25
C ARG A 12 -4.98 -15.32 1.90
N SER A 13 -6.09 -14.58 1.77
CA SER A 13 -6.38 -13.78 0.58
C SER A 13 -5.22 -12.83 0.28
N PHE A 14 -4.81 -12.05 1.27
CA PHE A 14 -3.74 -11.08 1.10
C PHE A 14 -2.40 -11.74 0.74
N GLN A 15 -2.04 -12.82 1.43
CA GLN A 15 -0.81 -13.57 1.13
C GLN A 15 -0.84 -14.12 -0.29
N ARG A 16 -2.00 -14.59 -0.75
CA ARG A 16 -2.16 -15.13 -2.10
C ARG A 16 -2.03 -14.04 -3.16
N ASP A 17 -2.61 -12.86 -2.93
CA ASP A 17 -2.45 -11.70 -3.79
C ASP A 17 -0.98 -11.23 -3.85
N ASP A 18 -0.28 -11.19 -2.70
CA ASP A 18 1.14 -10.82 -2.63
C ASP A 18 2.01 -11.79 -3.44
N LEU A 19 1.72 -13.10 -3.39
CA LEU A 19 2.43 -14.09 -4.20
C LEU A 19 2.20 -13.87 -5.70
N ALA A 20 0.98 -13.59 -6.12
CA ALA A 20 0.67 -13.32 -7.53
C ALA A 20 1.41 -12.08 -8.04
N ILE A 21 1.46 -11.01 -7.23
CA ILE A 21 2.20 -9.79 -7.55
C ILE A 21 3.70 -10.08 -7.66
N ARG A 22 4.30 -10.82 -6.73
CA ARG A 22 5.72 -11.19 -6.81
C ARG A 22 6.06 -11.99 -8.06
N THR A 23 5.20 -12.94 -8.44
CA THR A 23 5.39 -13.69 -9.69
C THR A 23 5.32 -12.77 -10.92
N LEU A 24 4.40 -11.79 -10.93
CA LEU A 24 4.36 -10.76 -11.97
C LEU A 24 5.63 -9.89 -11.99
N GLU A 25 6.12 -9.49 -10.81
CA GLU A 25 7.37 -8.74 -10.67
C GLU A 25 8.55 -9.50 -11.25
N GLU A 26 8.71 -10.78 -10.89
CA GLU A 26 9.77 -11.66 -11.39
C GLU A 26 9.70 -11.78 -12.93
N ASN A 27 8.51 -12.03 -13.47
CA ASN A 27 8.31 -12.11 -14.93
C ASN A 27 8.66 -10.79 -15.64
N ILE A 28 8.27 -9.65 -15.09
CA ILE A 28 8.58 -8.33 -15.66
C ILE A 28 10.08 -8.03 -15.55
N GLN A 29 10.72 -8.42 -14.45
CA GLN A 29 12.16 -8.28 -14.28
C GLN A 29 12.92 -9.10 -15.31
N ASP A 30 12.55 -10.37 -15.49
CA ASP A 30 13.23 -11.26 -16.43
C ASP A 30 13.03 -10.82 -17.87
N PHE A 31 11.81 -10.42 -18.24
CA PHE A 31 11.54 -9.81 -19.54
C PHE A 31 12.36 -8.53 -19.77
N SER A 32 12.47 -7.66 -18.76
CA SER A 32 13.24 -6.41 -18.85
C SER A 32 14.75 -6.65 -18.98
N LYS A 33 15.29 -7.69 -18.32
CA LYS A 33 16.69 -8.08 -18.45
C LYS A 33 17.04 -8.55 -19.87
N VAL A 34 16.11 -9.27 -20.52
CA VAL A 34 16.27 -9.73 -21.91
C VAL A 34 16.28 -8.56 -22.90
N LEU A 35 15.45 -7.53 -22.66
CA LEU A 35 15.39 -6.36 -23.54
C LEU A 35 16.67 -5.52 -23.52
N SER A 36 17.14 -5.14 -22.32
CA SER A 36 18.39 -4.38 -22.15
C SER A 36 18.77 -4.21 -20.68
N SER A 37 19.99 -4.59 -20.33
CA SER A 37 20.55 -4.38 -18.99
C SER A 37 20.63 -2.91 -18.57
N ARG A 38 20.75 -1.98 -19.52
CA ARG A 38 20.82 -0.53 -19.25
C ARG A 38 19.43 0.02 -18.89
N THR A 39 18.42 -0.37 -19.65
CA THR A 39 17.01 -0.05 -19.40
C THR A 39 16.56 -0.66 -18.07
N TYR A 40 16.86 -1.95 -17.84
CA TYR A 40 16.55 -2.64 -16.59
C TYR A 40 17.04 -1.88 -15.35
N ARG A 41 18.30 -1.42 -15.35
CA ARG A 41 18.86 -0.69 -14.19
C ARG A 41 18.14 0.62 -13.89
N SER A 42 17.61 1.29 -14.91
CA SER A 42 16.86 2.55 -14.74
C SER A 42 15.44 2.30 -14.22
N TYR A 43 14.79 1.24 -14.70
CA TYR A 43 13.37 0.98 -14.44
C TYR A 43 13.10 -0.03 -13.32
N SER A 44 14.12 -0.76 -12.83
CA SER A 44 13.95 -1.80 -11.80
C SER A 44 13.25 -1.29 -10.54
N LYS A 45 13.49 -0.02 -10.17
CA LYS A 45 12.84 0.64 -9.03
C LYS A 45 11.33 0.81 -9.21
N PHE A 46 10.84 0.85 -10.45
CA PHE A 46 9.43 1.04 -10.77
C PHE A 46 8.68 -0.29 -10.97
N ILE A 47 9.40 -1.40 -11.19
CA ILE A 47 8.79 -2.71 -11.47
C ILE A 47 7.80 -3.16 -10.38
N PRO A 48 8.09 -3.03 -9.06
CA PRO A 48 7.14 -3.42 -8.03
C PRO A 48 5.82 -2.65 -8.10
N TYR A 49 5.90 -1.34 -8.36
CA TYR A 49 4.74 -0.47 -8.49
C TYR A 49 3.91 -0.81 -9.74
N ILE A 50 4.58 -1.05 -10.88
CA ILE A 50 3.94 -1.42 -12.14
C ILE A 50 3.23 -2.77 -12.01
N SER A 51 3.88 -3.76 -11.38
CA SER A 51 3.34 -5.12 -11.22
C SER A 51 2.11 -5.11 -10.32
N SER A 52 2.20 -4.40 -9.19
CA SER A 52 1.06 -4.20 -8.28
C SER A 52 -0.08 -3.48 -9.00
N PHE A 53 0.21 -2.36 -9.68
CA PHE A 53 -0.80 -1.61 -10.42
C PHE A 53 -1.48 -2.47 -11.48
N TRP A 54 -0.70 -3.21 -12.28
CA TRP A 54 -1.21 -4.06 -13.35
C TRP A 54 -2.12 -5.16 -12.80
N TYR A 55 -1.69 -5.84 -11.73
CA TYR A 55 -2.47 -6.88 -11.07
C TYR A 55 -3.86 -6.36 -10.62
N TYR A 56 -3.87 -5.26 -9.87
CA TYR A 56 -5.10 -4.70 -9.34
C TYR A 56 -5.95 -3.98 -10.40
N TYR A 57 -5.34 -3.46 -11.46
CA TYR A 57 -6.06 -2.91 -12.60
C TYR A 57 -6.84 -4.00 -13.34
N VAL A 58 -6.22 -5.16 -13.59
CA VAL A 58 -6.87 -6.29 -14.28
C VAL A 58 -7.97 -6.90 -13.42
N THR A 59 -7.73 -7.08 -12.13
CA THR A 59 -8.69 -7.68 -11.18
C THR A 59 -9.76 -6.66 -10.78
N SER A 60 -9.41 -5.72 -9.91
CA SER A 60 -10.35 -4.76 -9.32
C SER A 60 -10.90 -3.73 -10.33
N GLY A 61 -10.11 -3.31 -11.33
CA GLY A 61 -10.59 -2.35 -12.35
C GLY A 61 -11.80 -2.84 -13.16
N ASN A 62 -11.96 -4.16 -13.27
CA ASN A 62 -13.07 -4.81 -13.95
C ASN A 62 -14.18 -5.29 -13.00
N ASN A 63 -14.15 -4.89 -11.71
CA ASN A 63 -15.00 -5.44 -10.65
C ASN A 63 -14.90 -6.97 -10.53
N LEU A 64 -13.75 -7.55 -10.90
CA LEU A 64 -13.47 -8.96 -10.69
C LEU A 64 -12.86 -9.16 -9.30
N GLN A 65 -13.07 -10.35 -8.75
CA GLN A 65 -12.40 -10.77 -7.54
C GLN A 65 -10.90 -10.90 -7.77
N THR A 66 -10.10 -10.61 -6.75
CA THR A 66 -8.67 -10.92 -6.78
C THR A 66 -8.47 -12.43 -6.64
N LEU A 67 -7.30 -12.95 -7.04
CA LEU A 67 -6.98 -14.37 -6.86
C LEU A 67 -7.01 -14.78 -5.38
N GLY A 68 -6.65 -13.88 -4.47
CA GLY A 68 -6.77 -14.10 -3.04
C GLY A 68 -8.21 -14.21 -2.57
N GLU A 69 -9.09 -13.35 -3.06
CA GLU A 69 -10.52 -13.38 -2.76
C GLU A 69 -11.17 -14.65 -3.26
N GLU A 70 -10.88 -15.04 -4.51
CA GLU A 70 -11.35 -16.30 -5.09
C GLU A 70 -10.85 -17.51 -4.29
N TYR A 71 -9.56 -17.51 -3.92
CA TYR A 71 -8.94 -18.60 -3.16
C TYR A 71 -9.50 -18.75 -1.73
N SER A 72 -9.80 -17.63 -1.08
CA SER A 72 -10.36 -17.61 0.29
C SER A 72 -11.88 -17.63 0.31
N ASN A 73 -12.52 -17.61 -0.88
CA ASN A 73 -13.97 -17.52 -1.07
C ASN A 73 -14.59 -16.32 -0.33
N ILE A 74 -13.88 -15.18 -0.34
CA ILE A 74 -14.31 -13.92 0.26
C ILE A 74 -14.88 -13.02 -0.83
N ILE A 75 -16.01 -12.38 -0.54
CA ILE A 75 -16.61 -11.37 -1.42
C ILE A 75 -16.52 -10.02 -0.72
N ARG A 76 -15.86 -9.04 -1.34
CA ARG A 76 -15.91 -7.65 -0.88
C ARG A 76 -17.26 -7.05 -1.24
N LEU A 77 -18.10 -6.84 -0.22
CA LEU A 77 -19.37 -6.13 -0.33
C LEU A 77 -19.26 -4.86 0.51
N SER A 78 -19.58 -3.71 -0.08
CA SER A 78 -19.75 -2.43 0.63
C SER A 78 -21.25 -2.17 0.69
N ASP A 79 -21.84 -2.15 1.90
CA ASP A 79 -23.29 -2.03 2.12
C ASP A 79 -24.14 -2.94 1.21
N ASN A 80 -23.79 -4.23 1.14
CA ASN A 80 -24.42 -5.25 0.28
C ASN A 80 -24.38 -4.98 -1.24
N ALA A 81 -23.61 -3.98 -1.68
CA ALA A 81 -23.39 -3.67 -3.09
C ALA A 81 -21.92 -3.88 -3.49
N ILE A 82 -21.69 -4.03 -4.79
CA ILE A 82 -20.33 -4.06 -5.36
C ILE A 82 -19.71 -2.68 -5.14
N PRO A 83 -18.52 -2.58 -4.50
CA PRO A 83 -17.91 -1.30 -4.20
C PRO A 83 -17.69 -0.47 -5.47
N ASN A 84 -17.88 0.85 -5.38
CA ASN A 84 -17.69 1.75 -6.51
C ASN A 84 -16.23 1.70 -7.01
N LYS A 85 -16.03 1.73 -8.33
CA LYS A 85 -14.71 1.70 -8.98
C LYS A 85 -13.79 2.82 -8.48
N LEU A 86 -14.34 4.01 -8.21
CA LEU A 86 -13.57 5.14 -7.67
C LEU A 86 -13.01 4.82 -6.27
N THR A 87 -13.83 4.23 -5.42
CA THR A 87 -13.47 3.79 -4.07
C THR A 87 -12.35 2.74 -4.11
N GLN A 88 -12.44 1.79 -5.04
CA GLN A 88 -11.39 0.78 -5.26
C GLN A 88 -10.08 1.38 -5.80
N VAL A 89 -10.17 2.30 -6.76
CA VAL A 89 -8.99 3.00 -7.31
C VAL A 89 -8.33 3.89 -6.26
N LEU A 90 -9.11 4.60 -5.43
CA LEU A 90 -8.59 5.38 -4.31
C LEU A 90 -7.90 4.50 -3.29
N TRP A 91 -8.52 3.37 -2.91
CA TRP A 91 -7.92 2.38 -2.03
C TRP A 91 -6.58 1.88 -2.58
N LEU A 92 -6.54 1.50 -3.85
CA LEU A 92 -5.36 0.99 -4.51
C LEU A 92 -4.26 2.05 -4.59
N SER A 93 -4.64 3.28 -4.92
CA SER A 93 -3.72 4.42 -5.00
C SER A 93 -3.12 4.75 -3.65
N LEU A 94 -3.89 4.65 -2.57
CA LEU A 94 -3.40 4.81 -1.19
C LEU A 94 -2.55 3.61 -0.75
N TYR A 95 -2.89 2.39 -1.17
CA TYR A 95 -2.14 1.19 -0.82
C TYR A 95 -0.74 1.18 -1.47
N ILE A 96 -0.66 1.47 -2.77
CA ILE A 96 0.59 1.50 -3.52
C ILE A 96 1.35 2.82 -3.30
N GLY A 97 0.65 3.94 -3.30
CA GLY A 97 1.23 5.28 -3.32
C GLY A 97 1.30 5.96 -1.94
N GLY A 98 0.57 5.48 -0.94
CA GLY A 98 0.43 6.19 0.35
C GLY A 98 1.76 6.39 1.08
N GLU A 99 2.58 5.35 1.16
CA GLU A 99 3.89 5.44 1.80
C GLU A 99 4.86 6.41 1.07
N PRO A 100 5.15 6.24 -0.23
CA PRO A 100 6.07 7.15 -0.91
C PRO A 100 5.54 8.58 -0.96
N LEU A 101 4.22 8.79 -1.04
CA LEU A 101 3.62 10.13 -0.95
C LEU A 101 3.80 10.73 0.44
N LEU A 102 3.54 9.96 1.51
CA LEU A 102 3.69 10.42 2.88
C LEU A 102 5.13 10.80 3.20
N ASN A 103 6.10 9.98 2.78
CA ASN A 103 7.52 10.30 2.95
C ASN A 103 7.91 11.56 2.18
N ARG A 104 7.42 11.75 0.95
CA ARG A 104 7.64 13.00 0.18
C ARG A 104 7.03 14.22 0.85
N LEU A 105 5.81 14.10 1.37
CA LEU A 105 5.14 15.19 2.09
C LEU A 105 5.91 15.57 3.35
N ILE A 106 6.37 14.59 4.13
CA ILE A 106 7.15 14.83 5.34
C ILE A 106 8.48 15.52 5.01
N SER A 107 9.22 15.04 4.00
CA SER A 107 10.46 15.71 3.57
C SER A 107 10.24 17.10 3.00
N TYR A 108 9.11 17.33 2.30
CA TYR A 108 8.73 18.66 1.82
C TYR A 108 8.47 19.62 2.98
N ILE A 109 7.65 19.21 3.95
CA ILE A 109 7.33 20.01 5.14
C ILE A 109 8.60 20.25 5.97
N GLU A 110 9.46 19.26 6.14
CA GLU A 110 10.74 19.40 6.84
C GLU A 110 11.60 20.49 6.20
N THR A 111 11.67 20.53 4.87
CA THR A 111 12.43 21.55 4.13
C THR A 111 11.83 22.94 4.35
N GLN A 112 10.50 23.06 4.32
CA GLN A 112 9.81 24.33 4.59
C GLN A 112 10.05 24.81 6.02
N VAL A 113 9.98 23.93 7.03
CA VAL A 113 10.22 24.25 8.44
C VAL A 113 11.67 24.67 8.70
N LYS A 114 12.64 24.09 7.98
CA LYS A 114 14.05 24.52 8.04
C LYS A 114 14.27 25.90 7.44
N THR A 115 13.52 26.25 6.39
CA THR A 115 13.72 27.48 5.62
C THR A 115 12.87 28.65 6.15
N SER A 116 11.78 28.37 6.86
CA SER A 116 10.87 29.40 7.36
C SER A 116 11.49 30.19 8.50
N GLY A 117 11.65 31.51 8.33
CA GLY A 117 12.10 32.43 9.37
C GLY A 117 11.01 32.83 10.39
N GLU A 118 9.76 32.45 10.15
CA GLU A 118 8.59 32.87 10.94
C GLU A 118 8.32 31.96 12.15
N LEU A 119 8.93 30.77 12.20
CA LEU A 119 8.73 29.81 13.28
C LEU A 119 9.59 30.16 14.49
N ARG A 120 8.97 30.19 15.67
CA ARG A 120 9.69 30.22 16.95
C ARG A 120 10.63 29.02 17.05
N GLU A 121 11.86 29.23 17.51
CA GLU A 121 12.89 28.18 17.56
C GLU A 121 12.43 26.93 18.35
N GLU A 122 11.68 27.11 19.43
CA GLU A 122 11.09 26.00 20.20
C GLU A 122 10.17 25.12 19.34
N ALA A 123 9.31 25.73 18.51
CA ALA A 123 8.40 25.02 17.62
C ALA A 123 9.16 24.34 16.49
N ARG A 124 10.20 24.99 15.94
CA ARG A 124 11.06 24.40 14.91
C ARG A 124 11.77 23.15 15.43
N LEU A 125 12.38 23.22 16.61
CA LEU A 125 13.07 22.09 17.24
C LEU A 125 12.10 20.94 17.54
N PHE A 126 10.89 21.24 18.02
CA PHE A 126 9.85 20.23 18.24
C PHE A 126 9.45 19.51 16.95
N LEU A 127 9.20 20.26 15.86
CA LEU A 127 8.86 19.68 14.55
C LEU A 127 10.00 18.84 13.98
N MET A 128 11.25 19.30 14.10
CA MET A 128 12.42 18.52 13.68
C MET A 128 12.55 17.21 14.45
N LYS A 129 12.20 17.20 15.74
CA LYS A 129 12.16 15.97 16.55
C LYS A 129 11.06 15.00 16.09
N ILE A 130 9.92 15.52 15.64
CA ILE A 130 8.85 14.69 15.04
C ILE A 130 9.31 14.08 13.71
N PHE A 131 9.94 14.86 12.84
CA PHE A 131 10.44 14.35 11.55
C PHE A 131 11.54 13.32 11.73
N SER A 132 12.48 13.54 12.65
CA SER A 132 13.53 12.56 12.95
C SER A 132 12.95 11.27 13.54
N PHE A 133 11.97 11.38 14.44
CA PHE A 133 11.23 10.22 14.94
C PHE A 133 10.55 9.46 13.80
N TRP A 134 9.85 10.15 12.89
CA TRP A 134 9.22 9.51 11.74
C TRP A 134 10.24 8.75 10.87
N HIS A 135 11.35 9.38 10.51
CA HIS A 135 12.39 8.75 9.70
C HIS A 135 13.04 7.55 10.38
N SER A 136 13.22 7.59 11.71
CA SER A 136 13.79 6.47 12.48
C SER A 136 12.83 5.32 12.70
N TYR A 137 11.52 5.60 12.88
CA TYR A 137 10.56 4.60 13.36
C TYR A 137 9.47 4.24 12.36
N ASN A 138 9.46 4.78 11.12
CA ASN A 138 8.40 4.45 10.14
C ASN A 138 8.22 2.93 9.94
N SER A 139 9.30 2.16 9.90
CA SER A 139 9.26 0.72 9.67
C SER A 139 8.70 -0.04 10.88
N SER A 140 9.09 0.38 12.08
CA SER A 140 8.57 -0.14 13.34
C SER A 140 7.08 0.16 13.50
N LEU A 141 6.64 1.37 13.16
CA LEU A 141 5.23 1.77 13.20
C LEU A 141 4.37 0.93 12.26
N LYS A 142 4.86 0.59 11.06
CA LYS A 142 4.17 -0.35 10.16
C LYS A 142 4.06 -1.73 10.76
N THR A 143 5.15 -2.23 11.36
CA THR A 143 5.17 -3.54 12.01
C THR A 143 4.17 -3.59 13.16
N ILE A 144 4.11 -2.54 13.98
CA ILE A 144 3.14 -2.40 15.08
C ILE A 144 1.72 -2.32 14.53
N HIS A 145 1.47 -1.54 13.48
CA HIS A 145 0.16 -1.48 12.83
C HIS A 145 -0.29 -2.85 12.33
N ARG A 146 0.59 -3.61 11.67
CA ARG A 146 0.32 -4.99 11.23
C ARG A 146 0.07 -5.92 12.41
N ALA A 147 0.85 -5.81 13.49
CA ALA A 147 0.67 -6.60 14.71
C ALA A 147 -0.67 -6.30 15.41
N LEU A 148 -1.04 -5.02 15.52
CA LEU A 148 -2.34 -4.59 16.04
C LEU A 148 -3.48 -5.08 15.15
N PHE A 149 -3.28 -5.15 13.83
CA PHE A 149 -4.22 -5.81 12.93
C PHE A 149 -4.38 -7.30 13.25
N TYR A 150 -3.29 -8.06 13.43
CA TYR A 150 -3.35 -9.48 13.81
C TYR A 150 -4.14 -9.72 15.12
N ILE A 151 -4.14 -8.75 16.04
CA ILE A 151 -4.84 -8.83 17.33
C ILE A 151 -6.32 -8.39 17.22
N SER A 152 -6.63 -7.37 16.43
CA SER A 152 -7.96 -6.74 16.37
C SER A 152 -8.88 -7.25 15.26
N GLY A 153 -8.34 -7.95 14.25
CA GLY A 153 -9.10 -8.71 13.26
C GLY A 153 -9.96 -7.94 12.26
N LYS A 154 -10.04 -6.60 12.34
CA LYS A 154 -11.03 -5.83 11.57
C LYS A 154 -10.54 -5.27 10.22
N TYR A 155 -9.31 -4.74 10.11
CA TYR A 155 -8.85 -4.06 8.87
C TYR A 155 -7.34 -4.20 8.57
N PHE A 156 -7.00 -4.89 7.47
CA PHE A 156 -5.62 -5.26 7.09
C PHE A 156 -4.74 -4.06 6.66
N SER A 157 -5.36 -2.98 6.18
CA SER A 157 -4.65 -1.78 5.72
C SER A 157 -5.31 -0.51 6.25
N VAL A 158 -4.51 0.54 6.51
CA VAL A 158 -5.02 1.90 6.80
C VAL A 158 -5.92 2.39 5.68
N SER A 159 -5.62 2.02 4.42
CA SER A 159 -6.46 2.35 3.28
C SER A 159 -7.85 1.72 3.36
N HIS A 160 -8.02 0.49 3.89
CA HIS A 160 -9.37 -0.05 4.14
C HIS A 160 -10.13 0.78 5.18
N ARG A 161 -9.46 1.33 6.20
CA ARG A 161 -10.12 2.15 7.24
C ARG A 161 -10.59 3.52 6.76
N ILE A 162 -9.97 4.05 5.72
CA ILE A 162 -10.31 5.37 5.16
C ILE A 162 -11.42 5.25 4.12
N THR A 163 -11.58 4.06 3.54
CA THR A 163 -12.36 3.86 2.33
C THR A 163 -13.66 3.06 2.56
N GLU A 164 -13.79 2.36 3.69
CA GLU A 164 -15.07 1.83 4.17
C GLU A 164 -15.91 2.85 4.93
#